data_AF-A0A7S2MKY8-F1
#
_entry.id   AF-A0A7S2MKY8-F1
#
_cell.length_a   1.000
_cell.length_b   1.000
_cell.length_c   1.000
_cell.angle_alpha   90.00
_cell.angle_beta   90.00
_cell.angle_gamma   90.00
#
_symmetry.space_group_name_H-M   'P 1'
#
loop_
_entity.id
_entity.type
_entity.pdbx_description
1 polymer ?
#
loop_
_entity_poly.entity_id
_entity_poly.type
_entity_poly.pdbx_seq_one_letter_code
_entity_poly.pdbx_strand_id
1 'polypeptide(L)'
;MDAILQQIHSLSTVEEIGRLQENLKNAHEVLHDHALNGGLLQIVAATLDQTRHSLGVLHMLAAQSTVLAEADMQPFFNQTRIFIALCDPVQIQKDTKLFVDVCRKFTEVATKLRGPCVMYAIKVW
;
A
#
# COMPACT_ATOMS: atom_id res chain seq x y z
N MET A 1 11.12 -9.66 7.56
CA MET A 1 10.94 -8.43 6.74
C MET A 1 12.00 -8.24 5.66
N ASP A 2 13.30 -8.36 5.97
CA ASP A 2 14.40 -8.04 5.03
C ASP A 2 14.37 -8.83 3.72
N ALA A 3 14.01 -10.12 3.75
CA ALA A 3 13.91 -10.94 2.55
C ALA A 3 12.87 -10.39 1.55
N ILE A 4 11.72 -9.89 2.04
CA ILE A 4 10.69 -9.30 1.19
C ILE A 4 11.18 -7.96 0.61
N LEU A 5 11.90 -7.17 1.40
CA LEU A 5 12.46 -5.90 0.93
C LEU A 5 13.54 -6.09 -0.13
N GLN A 6 14.41 -7.07 0.03
CA GLN A 6 15.38 -7.43 -1.00
C GLN A 6 14.68 -7.88 -2.29
N GLN A 7 13.59 -8.64 -2.19
CA GLN A 7 12.79 -9.02 -3.35
C GLN A 7 12.14 -7.81 -4.02
N ILE A 8 11.57 -6.88 -3.26
CA ILE A 8 11.01 -5.63 -3.82
C ILE A 8 12.11 -4.84 -4.54
N HIS A 9 13.27 -4.65 -3.92
CA HIS A 9 14.36 -3.91 -4.56
C HIS A 9 14.90 -4.58 -5.83
N SER A 10 15.00 -5.91 -5.84
CA SER A 10 15.57 -6.66 -6.97
C SER A 10 14.59 -6.93 -8.11
N LEU A 11 13.30 -7.11 -7.82
CA LEU A 11 12.29 -7.57 -8.78
C LEU A 11 11.30 -6.48 -9.23
N SER A 12 11.46 -5.23 -8.79
CA SER A 12 10.61 -4.11 -9.24
C SER A 12 10.95 -3.60 -10.66
N THR A 13 11.36 -4.49 -11.55
CA THR A 13 11.59 -4.20 -12.97
C THR A 13 10.41 -4.72 -13.79
N VAL A 14 10.19 -4.16 -14.99
CA VAL A 14 9.05 -4.53 -15.86
C VAL A 14 9.04 -6.03 -16.19
N GLU A 15 10.22 -6.62 -16.37
CA GLU A 15 10.39 -8.03 -16.75
C GLU A 15 10.06 -8.97 -15.58
N GLU A 16 10.45 -8.60 -14.36
CA GLU A 16 10.37 -9.45 -13.18
C GLU A 16 9.12 -9.16 -12.31
N ILE A 17 8.33 -8.14 -12.66
CA ILE A 17 7.18 -7.69 -11.86
C ILE A 17 6.13 -8.80 -11.64
N GLY A 18 6.00 -9.73 -12.58
CA GLY A 18 5.11 -10.88 -12.44
C GLY A 18 5.56 -11.82 -11.31
N ARG A 19 6.87 -12.10 -11.23
CA ARG A 19 7.46 -12.91 -10.15
C ARG A 19 7.35 -12.17 -8.82
N LEU A 20 7.54 -10.85 -8.81
CA LEU A 20 7.32 -10.04 -7.62
C LEU A 20 5.89 -10.16 -7.12
N GLN A 21 4.89 -10.11 -8.02
CA GLN A 21 3.49 -10.27 -7.65
C GLN A 21 3.21 -11.61 -6.96
N GLU A 22 3.68 -12.71 -7.55
CA GLU A 22 3.47 -14.05 -6.97
C GLU A 22 4.13 -14.17 -5.59
N ASN A 23 5.35 -13.67 -5.45
CA ASN A 23 6.07 -13.65 -4.18
C ASN A 23 5.33 -12.83 -3.11
N LEU A 24 4.79 -11.66 -3.47
CA LEU A 24 4.04 -10.81 -2.55
C LEU A 24 2.69 -11.41 -2.15
N LYS A 25 2.04 -12.15 -3.06
CA LYS A 25 0.83 -12.92 -2.73
C LYS A 25 1.13 -14.05 -1.76
N ASN A 26 2.21 -14.79 -1.98
CA ASN A 26 2.64 -15.86 -1.08
C ASN A 26 3.10 -15.32 0.29
N ALA A 27 3.68 -14.11 0.30
CA ALA A 27 4.11 -13.43 1.52
C ALA A 27 2.98 -12.65 2.22
N HIS A 28 1.73 -12.76 1.78
CA HIS A 28 0.61 -11.97 2.32
C HIS A 28 0.41 -12.16 3.82
N GLU A 29 0.44 -13.41 4.30
CA GLU A 29 0.31 -13.72 5.74
C GLU A 29 1.45 -13.12 6.55
N VAL A 30 2.67 -13.17 6.01
CA VAL A 30 3.86 -12.58 6.66
C VAL A 30 3.71 -11.06 6.73
N LEU A 31 3.29 -10.40 5.66
CA LEU A 31 3.05 -8.96 5.66
C LEU A 31 1.95 -8.57 6.65
N HIS A 32 0.89 -9.37 6.75
CA HIS A 32 -0.18 -9.16 7.71
C HIS A 32 0.29 -9.31 9.16
N ASP A 33 1.08 -10.33 9.47
CA ASP A 33 1.68 -10.52 10.79
C ASP A 33 2.59 -9.33 11.17
N HIS A 34 3.39 -8.82 10.23
CA HIS A 34 4.21 -7.63 10.48
C HIS A 34 3.35 -6.37 10.67
N ALA A 35 2.19 -6.28 10.03
CA ALA A 35 1.24 -5.18 10.24
C ALA A 35 0.60 -5.24 11.64
N LEU A 36 0.31 -6.44 12.16
CA LEU A 36 -0.21 -6.65 13.51
C LEU A 36 0.83 -6.36 14.60
N ASN A 37 2.07 -6.74 14.35
CA ASN A 37 3.12 -6.76 15.38
C ASN A 37 3.97 -5.48 15.45
N GLY A 38 3.68 -4.44 14.65
CA GLY A 38 4.27 -3.12 14.86
C GLY A 38 4.27 -2.16 13.66
N GLY A 39 4.52 -0.88 13.93
CA GLY A 39 4.59 0.19 12.93
C GLY A 39 5.77 0.11 11.94
N LEU A 40 6.59 -0.94 12.01
CA LEU A 40 7.75 -1.13 11.12
C LEU A 40 7.33 -1.20 9.64
N LEU A 41 6.21 -1.85 9.35
CA LEU A 41 5.66 -1.93 7.99
C LEU A 41 5.31 -0.55 7.43
N GLN A 42 4.85 0.36 8.28
CA GLN A 42 4.50 1.72 7.91
C GLN A 42 5.75 2.56 7.61
N ILE A 43 6.77 2.44 8.46
CA ILE A 43 8.07 3.10 8.25
C ILE A 43 8.68 2.62 6.93
N VAL A 44 8.70 1.32 6.71
CA VAL A 44 9.31 0.73 5.52
C VAL A 44 8.58 1.13 4.24
N ALA A 45 7.24 1.10 4.25
CA ALA A 45 6.45 1.57 3.12
C ALA A 45 6.68 3.07 2.83
N ALA A 46 6.95 3.87 3.85
CA ALA A 46 7.30 5.29 3.71
C ALA A 46 8.70 5.54 3.16
N THR A 47 9.65 4.62 3.39
CA THR A 47 11.03 4.73 2.89
C THR A 47 11.23 4.23 1.46
N LEU A 48 10.30 3.41 0.95
CA LEU A 48 10.37 2.89 -0.41
C LEU A 48 9.98 3.96 -1.43
N ASP A 49 10.70 3.98 -2.56
CA ASP A 49 10.33 4.81 -3.71
C ASP A 49 8.98 4.35 -4.28
N GLN A 50 7.97 5.21 -4.14
CA GLN A 50 6.59 4.90 -4.50
C GLN A 50 6.39 4.75 -6.01
N THR A 51 7.27 5.34 -6.83
CA THR A 51 7.24 5.25 -8.30
C THR A 51 7.90 3.95 -8.77
N ARG A 52 9.00 3.56 -8.15
CA ARG A 52 9.77 2.38 -8.55
C ARG A 52 9.23 1.10 -7.94
N HIS A 53 8.67 1.14 -6.73
CA HIS A 53 8.28 -0.04 -5.95
C HIS A 53 6.77 -0.10 -5.69
N SER A 54 5.97 0.44 -6.61
CA SER A 54 4.53 0.64 -6.41
C SER A 54 3.79 -0.64 -6.05
N LEU A 55 4.13 -1.78 -6.67
CA LEU A 55 3.49 -3.06 -6.34
C LEU A 55 3.83 -3.51 -4.91
N GLY A 56 5.10 -3.38 -4.50
CA GLY A 56 5.52 -3.70 -3.14
C GLY A 56 4.83 -2.83 -2.10
N VAL A 57 4.82 -1.51 -2.33
CA VAL A 57 4.14 -0.54 -1.46
C VAL A 57 2.64 -0.80 -1.39
N LEU A 58 2.00 -1.17 -2.51
CA LEU A 58 0.58 -1.54 -2.55
C LEU A 58 0.27 -2.69 -1.58
N HIS A 59 1.04 -3.77 -1.64
CA HIS A 59 0.84 -4.93 -0.76
C HIS A 59 1.07 -4.59 0.72
N MET A 60 2.00 -3.69 1.02
CA MET A 60 2.22 -3.20 2.39
C MET A 60 1.06 -2.35 2.90
N LEU A 61 0.58 -1.41 2.09
CA LEU A 61 -0.59 -0.59 2.42
C LEU A 61 -1.84 -1.45 2.59
N ALA A 62 -2.03 -2.46 1.75
CA ALA A 62 -3.13 -3.40 1.86
C ALA A 62 -3.07 -4.21 3.17
N ALA A 63 -1.89 -4.72 3.54
CA ALA A 63 -1.72 -5.42 4.81
C ALA A 63 -1.99 -4.52 6.02
N GLN A 64 -1.59 -3.24 5.98
CA GLN A 64 -1.91 -2.27 7.03
C GLN A 64 -3.41 -1.96 7.10
N SER A 65 -4.06 -1.89 5.94
CA SER A 65 -5.46 -1.51 5.82
C SER A 65 -6.42 -2.45 6.58
N THR A 66 -6.03 -3.72 6.75
CA THR A 66 -6.85 -4.75 7.42
C THR A 66 -6.77 -4.72 8.93
N VAL A 67 -5.71 -4.13 9.50
CA VAL A 67 -5.43 -4.10 10.95
C VAL A 67 -5.32 -2.68 11.51
N LEU A 68 -5.74 -1.70 10.71
CA LEU A 68 -5.56 -0.28 10.99
C LEU A 68 -6.27 0.16 12.28
N ALA A 69 -5.48 0.51 13.31
CA ALA A 69 -5.97 1.13 14.53
C ALA A 69 -6.27 2.63 14.34
N GLU A 70 -7.07 3.21 15.22
CA GLU A 70 -7.47 4.62 15.14
C GLU A 70 -6.29 5.59 15.21
N ALA A 71 -5.30 5.28 16.06
CA ALA A 71 -4.07 6.07 16.19
C ALA A 71 -3.25 6.14 14.89
N ASP A 72 -3.35 5.10 14.05
CA ASP A 72 -2.56 4.96 12.81
C ASP A 72 -3.30 5.47 11.57
N MET A 73 -4.57 5.89 11.72
CA MET A 73 -5.39 6.37 10.61
C MET A 73 -4.78 7.59 9.90
N GLN A 74 -4.28 8.57 10.66
CA GLN A 74 -3.71 9.79 10.09
C GLN A 74 -2.39 9.53 9.33
N PRO A 75 -1.42 8.76 9.89
CA PRO A 75 -0.25 8.30 9.15
C PRO A 75 -0.60 7.48 7.89
N PHE A 76 -1.51 6.50 8.00
CA PHE A 76 -1.96 5.69 6.86
C PHE A 76 -2.58 6.56 5.76
N PHE A 77 -3.43 7.51 6.13
CA PHE A 77 -4.06 8.44 5.19
C PHE A 77 -3.00 9.25 4.43
N ASN A 78 -2.05 9.85 5.15
CA ASN A 78 -1.01 10.67 4.52
C ASN A 78 -0.14 9.85 3.56
N GLN A 79 0.26 8.65 3.99
CA GLN A 79 1.08 7.75 3.18
C GLN A 79 0.35 7.28 1.93
N THR A 80 -0.91 6.85 2.07
CA THR A 80 -1.73 6.35 0.96
C THR A 80 -2.06 7.48 -0.04
N ARG A 81 -2.25 8.71 0.43
CA ARG A 81 -2.43 9.87 -0.44
C ARG A 81 -1.20 10.12 -1.32
N ILE A 82 0.00 10.04 -0.75
CA ILE A 82 1.26 10.19 -1.50
C ILE A 82 1.42 9.04 -2.50
N PHE A 83 1.11 7.82 -2.08
CA PHE A 83 1.16 6.63 -2.94
C PHE A 83 0.27 6.78 -4.17
N ILE A 84 -1.01 7.12 -3.99
CA ILE A 84 -1.96 7.29 -5.10
C ILE A 84 -1.50 8.35 -6.10
N ALA A 85 -0.81 9.40 -5.63
CA ALA A 85 -0.30 10.46 -6.48
C ALA A 85 0.97 10.09 -7.28
N LEU A 86 1.73 9.08 -6.83
CA LEU A 86 3.06 8.76 -7.37
C LEU A 86 3.18 7.35 -7.95
N CYS A 87 2.23 6.46 -7.67
CA CYS A 87 2.35 5.06 -8.06
C CYS A 87 2.43 4.89 -9.58
N ASP A 88 3.25 3.93 -10.01
CA ASP A 88 3.37 3.53 -11.41
C ASP A 88 2.14 2.71 -11.86
N PRO A 89 1.36 3.19 -12.84
CA PRO A 89 0.12 2.51 -13.25
C PRO A 89 0.35 1.10 -13.81
N VAL A 90 1.50 0.83 -14.43
CA VAL A 90 1.81 -0.48 -15.03
C VAL A 90 2.00 -1.55 -13.94
N GLN A 91 2.65 -1.18 -12.84
CA GLN A 91 2.74 -2.03 -11.65
C GLN A 91 1.38 -2.23 -10.98
N ILE A 92 0.58 -1.17 -10.86
CA ILE A 92 -0.76 -1.27 -10.24
C ILE A 92 -1.69 -2.20 -11.02
N GLN A 93 -1.62 -2.20 -12.35
CA GLN A 93 -2.42 -3.09 -13.19
C GLN A 93 -2.22 -4.58 -12.85
N LYS A 94 -1.07 -4.95 -12.28
CA LYS A 94 -0.81 -6.32 -11.84
C LYS A 94 -1.74 -6.75 -10.70
N ASP A 95 -2.10 -5.86 -9.79
CA ASP A 95 -3.03 -6.16 -8.71
C ASP A 95 -4.08 -5.07 -8.50
N THR A 96 -4.87 -4.83 -9.54
CA THR A 96 -5.90 -3.78 -9.57
C THR A 96 -6.94 -3.96 -8.45
N LYS A 97 -7.29 -5.22 -8.12
CA LYS A 97 -8.24 -5.51 -7.03
C LYS A 97 -7.71 -4.99 -5.70
N LEU A 98 -6.45 -5.28 -5.39
CA LEU A 98 -5.81 -4.85 -4.16
C LEU A 98 -5.71 -3.31 -4.08
N PHE A 99 -5.43 -2.65 -5.20
CA PHE A 99 -5.45 -1.19 -5.29
C PHE A 99 -6.82 -0.59 -4.97
N VAL A 100 -7.89 -1.15 -5.54
CA VAL A 100 -9.26 -0.72 -5.25
C VAL A 100 -9.60 -0.88 -3.77
N ASP A 101 -9.17 -1.97 -3.14
CA ASP A 101 -9.41 -2.21 -1.72
C ASP A 101 -8.66 -1.19 -0.83
N VAL A 102 -7.42 -0.84 -1.19
CA VAL A 102 -6.66 0.24 -0.52
C VAL A 102 -7.34 1.60 -0.70
N CYS A 103 -7.80 1.95 -1.91
CA CYS A 103 -8.54 3.20 -2.17
C CYS A 103 -9.86 3.27 -1.40
N ARG A 104 -10.57 2.14 -1.26
CA ARG A 104 -11.79 2.06 -0.45
C ARG A 104 -11.46 2.35 1.01
N LYS A 105 -10.42 1.71 1.55
CA LYS A 105 -10.01 1.97 2.94
C LYS A 105 -9.56 3.41 3.15
N PHE A 106 -8.80 3.97 2.21
CA PHE A 106 -8.39 5.36 2.22
C PHE A 106 -9.60 6.32 2.32
N THR A 107 -10.67 6.04 1.57
CA THR A 107 -11.91 6.83 1.60
C THR A 107 -12.65 6.71 2.93
N GLU A 108 -12.73 5.51 3.50
CA GLU A 108 -13.29 5.30 4.85
C GLU A 108 -12.54 6.12 5.90
N VAL A 109 -11.20 6.06 5.87
CA VAL A 109 -10.34 6.80 6.78
C VAL A 109 -10.48 8.31 6.58
N ALA A 110 -10.55 8.79 5.33
CA ALA A 110 -10.77 10.19 5.01
C ALA A 110 -12.06 10.73 5.66
N THR A 111 -13.13 9.94 5.58
CA THR A 111 -14.45 10.28 6.13
C THR A 111 -14.40 10.35 7.65
N LYS A 112 -13.68 9.44 8.31
CA LYS A 112 -13.50 9.46 9.76
C LYS A 112 -12.66 10.64 10.25
N LEU A 113 -11.57 10.97 9.55
CA LEU A 113 -10.65 12.02 9.97
C LEU A 113 -11.16 13.44 9.69
N ARG A 114 -11.90 13.65 8.60
CA ARG A 114 -12.28 15.00 8.13
C ARG A 114 -13.79 15.25 8.03
N GLY A 115 -14.60 14.27 8.40
CA GLY A 115 -16.05 14.31 8.18
C GLY A 115 -16.43 14.18 6.70
N PRO A 116 -17.74 14.09 6.39
CA PRO A 116 -18.25 13.76 5.05
C PRO A 116 -17.97 14.82 3.96
N CYS A 117 -17.43 16.01 4.30
CA CYS A 117 -17.27 17.11 3.35
C CYS A 117 -16.11 16.94 2.35
N VAL A 118 -15.15 16.04 2.57
CA VAL A 118 -13.96 15.88 1.69
C VAL A 118 -14.21 14.92 0.50
N MET A 119 -15.34 14.20 0.50
CA MET A 119 -15.69 13.23 -0.55
C MET A 119 -15.86 13.86 -1.95
N TYR A 120 -16.01 15.17 -2.06
CA TYR A 120 -16.10 15.87 -3.35
C TYR A 120 -14.77 15.96 -4.10
N ALA A 121 -13.63 15.74 -3.45
CA ALA A 121 -12.30 15.85 -4.07
C ALA A 121 -11.77 14.52 -4.64
N ILE A 122 -12.39 13.38 -4.30
CA ILE A 122 -12.03 12.05 -4.83
C ILE A 122 -13.02 11.67 -5.96
N LYS A 123 -13.38 12.64 -6.80
CA LYS A 123 -14.09 12.36 -8.04
C LYS A 123 -13.06 12.15 -9.15
N VAL A 124 -12.91 10.87 -9.49
CA VAL A 124 -12.63 10.37 -10.85
C VAL A 124 -11.33 10.86 -11.48
N TRP A 125 -10.30 10.01 -11.39
CA TRP A 125 -9.37 9.77 -12.48
C TRP A 125 -9.65 8.37 -13.03
#